data_AF-A0A418XTT8-F1
#
_entry.id   AF-A0A418XTT8-F1
#
_cell.length_a   1.000
_cell.length_b   1.000
_cell.length_c   1.000
_cell.angle_alpha   90.00
_cell.angle_beta   90.00
_cell.angle_gamma   90.00
#
_symmetry.space_group_name_H-M   'P 1'
#
loop_
_entity.id
_entity.type
_entity.pdbx_description
1 polymer ?
#
loop_
_entity_poly.entity_id
_entity_poly.type
_entity_poly.pdbx_seq_one_letter_code
_entity_poly.pdbx_strand_id
1 'polypeptide(L)'
;MKPARVTTHSARVPSKKATNISLAMDVYLDAKNLGINISQVCEQRLREEIQTRKEQQWNEDHAGFIAAYNSLVEAEGVALQEWRAF
;
A
#
# COMPACT_ATOMS: atom_id res chain seq x y z
N MET A 1 3.24 -31.82 40.07
CA MET A 1 2.62 -30.80 39.20
C MET A 1 3.35 -30.80 37.87
N LYS A 2 2.69 -31.14 36.75
CA LYS A 2 3.30 -31.17 35.41
C LYS A 2 3.11 -29.78 34.75
N PRO A 3 4.14 -29.12 34.19
CA PRO A 3 3.91 -27.92 33.41
C PRO A 3 3.32 -28.30 32.04
N ALA A 4 2.16 -27.74 31.74
CA ALA A 4 1.50 -27.84 30.45
C ALA A 4 2.32 -27.09 29.39
N ARG A 5 2.66 -27.78 28.30
CA ARG A 5 3.35 -27.19 27.14
C ARG A 5 2.36 -26.35 26.35
N VAL A 6 2.38 -25.04 26.56
CA VAL A 6 1.66 -24.08 25.73
C VAL A 6 2.29 -24.12 24.33
N THR A 7 1.60 -24.73 23.37
CA THR A 7 2.00 -24.64 21.96
C THR A 7 1.29 -23.43 21.38
N THR A 8 1.96 -22.29 21.36
CA THR A 8 1.52 -21.10 20.61
C THR A 8 1.63 -21.41 19.12
N HIS A 9 0.51 -21.71 18.47
CA HIS A 9 0.45 -21.79 17.01
C HIS A 9 0.44 -20.34 16.48
N SER A 10 1.62 -19.79 16.21
CA SER A 10 1.72 -18.56 15.40
C SER A 10 1.22 -18.90 14.00
N ALA A 11 0.00 -18.48 13.68
CA ALA A 11 -0.58 -18.66 12.36
C ALA A 11 0.28 -17.89 11.34
N ARG A 12 1.16 -18.62 10.64
CA ARG A 12 1.90 -18.06 9.51
C ARG A 12 0.90 -17.73 8.42
N VAL A 13 0.66 -16.44 8.20
CA VAL A 13 -0.06 -15.96 7.02
C VAL A 13 0.71 -16.46 5.80
N PRO A 14 0.09 -17.23 4.88
CA PRO A 14 0.77 -17.70 3.69
C PRO A 14 1.25 -16.50 2.87
N SER A 15 2.50 -16.54 2.42
CA SER A 15 3.15 -15.42 1.72
C SER A 15 2.47 -15.05 0.40
N LYS A 16 1.77 -16.01 -0.23
CA LYS A 16 0.98 -15.81 -1.44
C LYS A 16 -0.27 -16.65 -1.40
N LYS A 17 -1.39 -16.09 -1.86
CA LYS A 17 -2.62 -16.82 -2.15
C LYS A 17 -2.74 -16.97 -3.66
N ALA A 18 -2.95 -18.20 -4.13
CA ALA A 18 -3.29 -18.44 -5.52
C ALA A 18 -4.71 -17.92 -5.78
N THR A 19 -4.84 -16.99 -6.73
CA THR A 19 -6.13 -16.43 -7.16
C THR A 19 -6.32 -16.80 -8.62
N ASN A 20 -7.41 -17.50 -8.94
CA ASN A 20 -7.79 -17.76 -10.32
C ASN A 20 -8.41 -16.49 -10.90
N ILE A 21 -7.87 -16.01 -12.02
CA ILE A 21 -8.32 -14.81 -12.72
C ILE A 21 -8.62 -15.17 -14.17
N SER A 22 -9.68 -14.59 -14.72
CA SER A 22 -10.04 -14.74 -16.13
C SER A 22 -9.39 -13.61 -16.94
N LEU A 23 -8.72 -13.96 -18.03
CA LEU A 23 -8.11 -13.03 -18.97
C LEU A 23 -8.66 -13.30 -20.38
N ALA A 24 -8.63 -12.27 -21.23
CA ALA A 24 -8.97 -12.44 -22.63
C ALA A 24 -7.97 -13.41 -23.31
N MET A 25 -8.48 -14.26 -24.21
CA MET A 25 -7.70 -15.38 -24.75
C MET A 25 -6.54 -14.91 -25.63
N ASP A 26 -6.77 -13.85 -26.41
CA ASP A 26 -5.75 -13.15 -27.20
C ASP A 26 -4.60 -12.66 -26.31
N VAL A 27 -4.91 -11.94 -25.23
CA VAL A 27 -3.90 -11.42 -24.29
C VAL A 27 -3.12 -12.56 -23.62
N TYR A 28 -3.80 -13.64 -23.24
CA TYR A 28 -3.13 -14.80 -22.65
C TYR A 28 -2.17 -15.48 -23.63
N LEU A 29 -2.60 -15.68 -24.87
CA LEU A 29 -1.78 -16.28 -25.92
C LEU A 29 -0.58 -15.39 -26.25
N ASP A 30 -0.78 -14.09 -26.42
CA ASP A 30 0.29 -13.14 -26.68
C ASP A 30 1.29 -13.09 -25.53
N ALA A 31 0.82 -13.02 -24.29
CA ALA A 31 1.69 -13.07 -23.12
C ALA A 31 2.52 -14.37 -23.07
N LYS A 32 1.90 -15.51 -23.38
CA LYS A 32 2.59 -16.80 -23.45
C LYS A 32 3.63 -16.83 -24.57
N ASN A 33 3.28 -16.33 -25.76
CA ASN A 33 4.17 -16.27 -26.92
C ASN A 33 5.39 -15.36 -26.66
N LEU A 34 5.18 -14.28 -25.91
CA LEU A 34 6.23 -13.34 -25.52
C LEU A 34 7.00 -13.78 -24.26
N GLY A 35 6.64 -14.91 -23.63
CA GLY A 35 7.29 -15.40 -22.41
C GLY A 35 7.03 -14.53 -21.17
N ILE A 36 5.95 -13.77 -21.17
CA ILE A 36 5.58 -12.87 -20.06
C ILE A 36 5.04 -13.68 -18.88
N ASN A 37 5.58 -13.40 -17.69
CA ASN A 37 5.05 -13.97 -16.45
C ASN A 37 3.79 -13.19 -16.00
N ILE A 38 2.64 -13.67 -16.45
CA ILE A 38 1.32 -13.06 -16.17
C ILE A 38 1.10 -12.84 -14.67
N SER A 39 1.45 -13.82 -13.83
CA SER A 39 1.25 -13.73 -12.38
C SER A 39 2.06 -12.59 -11.77
N GLN A 40 3.33 -12.45 -12.16
CA GLN A 40 4.21 -11.38 -11.68
C GLN A 40 3.73 -10.00 -12.15
N VAL A 41 3.34 -9.87 -13.42
CA VAL A 41 2.84 -8.61 -13.98
C VAL A 41 1.53 -8.21 -13.29
N CYS A 42 0.59 -9.14 -13.11
CA CYS A 42 -0.64 -8.88 -12.39
C CYS A 42 -0.37 -8.47 -10.94
N GLU A 43 0.55 -9.15 -10.23
CA GLU A 43 0.92 -8.79 -8.87
C GLU A 43 1.48 -7.37 -8.79
N GLN A 44 2.39 -7.00 -9.70
CA GLN A 44 2.98 -5.66 -9.74
C GLN A 44 1.92 -4.59 -9.99
N ARG A 45 1.10 -4.76 -11.03
CA ARG A 45 0.06 -3.79 -11.42
C ARG A 45 -0.99 -3.62 -10.33
N LEU A 46 -1.37 -4.70 -9.65
CA LEU A 46 -2.28 -4.63 -8.50
C LEU A 46 -1.65 -3.88 -7.32
N ARG A 47 -0.36 -4.08 -7.04
CA ARG A 47 0.33 -3.34 -5.97
C ARG A 47 0.35 -1.85 -6.26
N GLU A 48 0.66 -1.45 -7.50
CA GLU A 48 0.65 -0.05 -7.93
C GLU A 48 -0.74 0.58 -7.74
N GLU A 49 -1.79 -0.05 -8.27
CA GLU A 49 -3.17 0.42 -8.12
C GLU A 49 -3.61 0.53 -6.65
N ILE A 50 -3.25 -0.46 -5.82
CA ILE A 50 -3.55 -0.42 -4.37
C ILE A 50 -2.85 0.76 -3.70
N GLN A 51 -1.59 1.05 -4.05
CA GLN A 51 -0.88 2.19 -3.46
C GLN A 51 -1.52 3.50 -3.88
N THR A 52 -1.81 3.69 -5.16
CA THR A 52 -2.49 4.90 -5.65
C THR A 52 -3.83 5.13 -4.95
N ARG A 53 -4.63 4.08 -4.74
CA ARG A 53 -5.90 4.21 -4.00
C ARG A 53 -5.70 4.52 -2.52
N LYS A 54 -4.67 3.96 -1.90
CA LYS A 54 -4.34 4.28 -0.50
C LYS A 54 -3.89 5.73 -0.35
N GLU A 55 -3.08 6.23 -1.28
CA GLU A 55 -2.65 7.63 -1.31
C GLU A 55 -3.85 8.56 -1.50
N GLN A 56 -4.76 8.23 -2.42
CA GLN A 56 -6.01 8.98 -2.60
C GLN A 56 -6.85 9.01 -1.32
N GLN A 57 -7.09 7.84 -0.71
CA GLN A 57 -7.84 7.76 0.54
C GLN A 57 -7.16 8.56 1.66
N TRP A 58 -5.83 8.43 1.78
CA TRP A 58 -5.09 9.17 2.80
C TRP A 58 -5.20 10.69 2.59
N ASN A 59 -5.07 11.15 1.35
CA ASN A 59 -5.24 12.56 1.00
C ASN A 59 -6.66 13.05 1.32
N GLU A 60 -7.70 12.27 1.00
CA GLU A 60 -9.08 12.61 1.33
C GLU A 60 -9.29 12.72 2.84
N ASP A 61 -8.79 11.74 3.60
CA ASP A 61 -8.92 11.69 5.05
C ASP A 61 -8.15 12.83 5.75
N HIS A 62 -7.00 13.24 5.20
CA HIS A 62 -6.09 14.22 5.82
C HIS A 62 -6.20 15.63 5.23
N ALA A 63 -6.97 15.84 4.15
CA ALA A 63 -7.14 17.15 3.52
C ALA A 63 -7.63 18.22 4.51
N GLY A 64 -8.60 17.87 5.37
CA GLY A 64 -9.11 18.80 6.38
C GLY A 64 -8.08 19.15 7.46
N PHE A 65 -7.29 18.17 7.90
CA PHE A 65 -6.23 18.37 8.88
C PHE A 65 -5.10 19.24 8.31
N ILE A 66 -4.67 18.95 7.08
CA ILE A 66 -3.64 19.72 6.38
C ILE A 66 -4.12 21.16 6.15
N ALA A 67 -5.38 21.37 5.74
CA ALA A 67 -5.93 22.70 5.53
C ALA A 67 -5.99 23.52 6.84
N ALA A 68 -6.40 22.90 7.94
CA ALA A 68 -6.43 23.55 9.26
C ALA A 68 -5.00 23.91 9.74
N TYR A 69 -4.05 22.98 9.58
CA TYR A 69 -2.66 23.21 9.92
C TYR A 69 -2.03 24.32 9.06
N ASN A 70 -2.26 24.31 7.74
CA ASN A 70 -1.77 25.34 6.84
C ASN A 70 -2.34 26.72 7.19
N SER A 71 -3.63 26.83 7.49
CA SER A 71 -4.25 28.08 7.93
C SER A 71 -3.62 28.61 9.22
N LEU A 72 -3.30 27.71 10.15
CA LEU A 72 -2.63 28.08 11.41
C LEU A 72 -1.20 28.57 11.16
N VAL A 73 -0.45 27.91 10.28
CA VAL A 73 0.90 28.35 9.88
C VAL A 73 0.87 29.68 9.14
N GLU A 74 -0.13 29.95 8.30
CA GLU A 74 -0.30 31.25 7.63
C GLU A 74 -0.65 32.36 8.61
N ALA A 75 -1.48 32.07 9.61
CA ALA A 75 -1.92 33.05 10.60
C ALA A 75 -0.86 33.35 11.67
N GLU A 76 -0.18 32.32 12.18
CA GLU A 76 0.75 32.42 13.32
C GLU A 76 2.23 32.41 12.89
N GLY A 77 2.52 32.10 11.63
CA GLY A 77 3.88 31.90 11.13
C GLY A 77 4.43 30.52 11.51
N VAL A 78 5.58 30.15 10.92
CA VAL A 78 6.24 28.88 11.27
C VAL A 78 6.93 29.05 12.63
N ALA A 79 6.53 28.23 13.62
CA ALA A 79 6.91 28.37 15.03
C ALA A 79 8.42 28.28 15.37
N LEU A 80 9.32 28.18 14.39
CA LEU A 80 10.78 28.24 14.58
C LEU A 80 11.50 29.01 13.46
N GLN A 81 10.77 29.85 12.71
CA GLN A 81 11.34 30.59 11.58
C GLN A 81 12.47 31.53 12.01
N GLU A 82 12.38 32.07 13.22
CA GLU A 82 13.37 32.96 13.83
C GLU A 82 14.67 32.25 14.29
N TRP A 83 14.69 30.90 14.33
CA TRP A 83 15.85 30.10 14.74
C TRP A 83 16.49 29.33 13.57
N ARG A 84 16.03 29.56 12.33
CA ARG A 84 16.57 28.92 11.14
C ARG A 84 17.91 29.55 10.75
N ALA A 85 19.02 28.96 11.19
CA ALA A 85 20.34 29.27 10.65
C ALA A 85 20.42 28.78 9.18
N PHE A 86 20.93 29.65 8.31
CA PHE A 86 21.12 29.45 6.86
C PHE A 86 22.49 28.85 6.53
#